data_AF-A0A7C4D2U6-F1
#
_entry.id   AF-A0A7C4D2U6-F1
#
_cell.length_a   1.000
_cell.length_b   1.000
_cell.length_c   1.000
_cell.angle_alpha   90.00
_cell.angle_beta   90.00
_cell.angle_gamma   90.00
#
_symmetry.space_group_name_H-M   'P 1'
#
loop_
_entity.id
_entity.type
_entity.pdbx_description
1 polymer ?
#
loop_
_entity_poly.entity_id
_entity_poly.type
_entity_poly.pdbx_seq_one_letter_code
_entity_poly.pdbx_strand_id
1 'polypeptide(L)' 'MNEILREIQREIISKLNNGNKEVIISLYDLVMKYNIGMTVAYTALRILRQWGENLGLNVNLKNGKLTFIKQDV' A
#
# COMPACT_ATOMS: atom_id res chain seq x y z
N MET A 1 13.50 -5.70 -2.09
CA MET A 1 12.14 -5.44 -2.64
C MET A 1 11.09 -6.35 -2.02
N ASN A 2 11.20 -7.69 -2.12
CA ASN A 2 10.19 -8.60 -1.56
C ASN A 2 9.94 -8.42 -0.06
N GLU A 3 10.99 -8.14 0.73
CA GLU A 3 10.84 -7.87 2.17
C GLU A 3 10.09 -6.57 2.46
N ILE A 4 10.41 -5.50 1.73
CA ILE A 4 9.71 -4.19 1.81
C ILE A 4 8.23 -4.37 1.53
N LEU A 5 7.89 -5.07 0.44
CA LEU A 5 6.49 -5.32 0.07
C LEU A 5 5.76 -6.13 1.15
N ARG A 6 6.38 -7.19 1.67
CA ARG A 6 5.80 -8.01 2.75
C ARG A 6 5.56 -7.21 4.03
N GLU A 7 6.48 -6.33 4.40
CA GLU A 7 6.33 -5.46 5.56
C GLU A 7 5.13 -4.52 5.39
N ILE A 8 5.04 -3.85 4.25
CA ILE A 8 3.93 -2.92 3.95
C ILE A 8 2.59 -3.67 3.91
N GLN A 9 2.56 -4.86 3.31
CA GLN A 9 1.36 -5.72 3.27
C GLN A 9 0.88 -6.07 4.68
N ARG A 10 1.79 -6.44 5.59
CA ARG A 10 1.46 -6.70 6.99
C ARG A 10 0.93 -5.46 7.70
N GLU A 11 1.53 -4.30 7.45
CA GLU A 11 1.08 -3.03 8.01
C GLU A 11 -0.35 -2.69 7.55
N ILE A 12 -0.64 -2.85 6.25
CA ILE A 12 -1.97 -2.62 5.68
C ILE A 12 -2.99 -3.56 6.32
N ILE A 13 -2.72 -4.87 6.33
CA ILE A 13 -3.65 -5.85 6.94
C ILE A 13 -3.87 -5.56 8.43
N SER A 14 -2.80 -5.28 9.17
CA SER A 14 -2.90 -4.98 10.60
C SER A 14 -3.78 -3.75 10.84
N LYS A 15 -3.58 -2.66 10.08
CA LYS A 15 -4.40 -1.45 10.20
C LYS A 15 -5.87 -1.73 9.84
N LEU A 16 -6.13 -2.44 8.74
CA LEU A 16 -7.50 -2.78 8.31
C LEU A 16 -8.22 -3.72 9.29
N ASN A 17 -7.47 -4.60 9.98
CA ASN A 17 -8.03 -5.50 11.01
C ASN A 17 -8.25 -4.79 12.34
N ASN A 18 -7.46 -3.76 12.65
CA ASN A 18 -7.64 -2.91 13.84
C ASN A 18 -8.78 -1.89 13.71
N GLY A 19 -9.70 -2.08 12.76
CA GLY A 19 -10.87 -1.22 12.58
C GLY A 19 -10.66 0.02 11.71
N ASN A 20 -9.47 0.22 11.12
CA ASN A 20 -9.29 1.30 10.15
C ASN A 20 -10.02 0.95 8.85
N LYS A 21 -10.88 1.85 8.38
CA LYS A 21 -11.59 1.70 7.11
C LYS A 21 -10.70 2.00 5.90
N GLU A 22 -9.66 2.80 6.11
CA GLU A 22 -8.76 3.30 5.07
C GLU A 22 -7.30 3.18 5.53
N VAL A 23 -6.42 2.77 4.62
CA VAL A 23 -4.96 2.80 4.79
C VAL A 23 -4.33 3.50 3.60
N ILE A 24 -3.50 4.51 3.85
CA ILE A 24 -2.84 5.29 2.80
C ILE A 24 -1.34 5.04 2.85
N ILE A 25 -0.76 4.70 1.70
CA ILE A 25 0.68 4.55 1.50
C ILE A 25 1.10 5.57 0.45
N SER A 26 2.02 6.48 0.78
CA SER A 26 2.52 7.46 -0.18
C SER A 26 3.85 7.03 -0.81
N LEU A 27 4.04 7.41 -2.07
CA LEU A 27 5.29 7.22 -2.81
C LEU A 27 6.47 7.84 -2.05
N TYR A 28 6.27 9.03 -1.50
CA TYR A 28 7.29 9.75 -0.75
C TYR A 28 7.68 9.01 0.53
N ASP A 29 6.71 8.47 1.28
CA ASP A 29 6.99 7.69 2.49
C ASP A 29 7.80 6.43 2.15
N LEU A 30 7.52 5.79 1.01
CA LEU A 30 8.30 4.64 0.56
C LEU A 30 9.76 5.00 0.26
N VAL A 31 9.98 6.11 -0.45
CA VAL A 31 11.33 6.61 -0.76
C VAL A 31 12.10 6.91 0.52
N MET A 32 11.48 7.63 1.45
CA MET A 32 12.12 8.07 2.70
C MET A 32 12.34 6.93 3.69
N LYS A 33 11.31 6.09 3.94
CA LYS A 33 11.36 5.00 4.93
C LYS A 33 12.32 3.90 4.53
N TYR A 34 12.34 3.53 3.24
CA TYR A 34 13.13 2.41 2.75
C TYR A 34 14.41 2.83 2.02
N ASN A 35 14.69 4.13 1.92
CA ASN A 35 15.83 4.69 1.20
C ASN A 35 15.97 4.12 -0.22
N ILE A 36 14.84 4.08 -0.96
CA ILE A 36 14.76 3.53 -2.33
C ILE A 36 14.49 4.64 -3.34
N GLY A 37 14.95 4.45 -4.58
CA GLY A 37 14.69 5.42 -5.66
C GLY A 37 13.21 5.52 -6.04
N MET A 38 12.81 6.68 -6.61
CA MET A 38 11.42 6.94 -7.01
C MET A 38 10.84 5.86 -7.94
N THR A 39 11.61 5.38 -8.92
CA THR A 39 11.17 4.31 -9.84
C THR A 39 10.84 3.01 -9.09
N VAL A 40 11.66 2.68 -8.09
CA VAL A 40 11.52 1.49 -7.25
C VAL A 40 10.30 1.61 -6.34
N ALA A 41 10.12 2.78 -5.72
CA ALA A 41 8.94 3.08 -4.91
C ALA A 41 7.64 3.06 -5.74
N TYR A 42 7.66 3.59 -6.96
CA TYR A 42 6.50 3.58 -7.86
C TYR A 42 6.13 2.16 -8.28
N THR A 43 7.14 1.34 -8.55
CA THR A 43 6.96 -0.09 -8.83
C THR A 43 6.35 -0.80 -7.63
N ALA A 44 6.80 -0.49 -6.42
CA ALA A 44 6.22 -1.05 -5.19
C ALA A 44 4.74 -0.67 -5.04
N LEU A 45 4.35 0.58 -5.27
CA LEU A 45 2.94 1.00 -5.25
C LEU A 45 2.09 0.22 -6.27
N ARG A 46 2.60 -0.01 -7.49
CA ARG A 46 1.87 -0.79 -8.50
C ARG A 46 1.64 -2.24 -8.06
N ILE A 47 2.65 -2.86 -7.46
CA ILE A 47 2.55 -4.24 -6.95
C ILE A 47 1.55 -4.30 -5.78
N LEU A 48 1.65 -3.36 -4.83
CA LEU A 48 0.74 -3.27 -3.69
C LEU A 48 -0.70 -3.01 -4.14
N ARG A 49 -0.89 -2.22 -5.21
CA ARG A 49 -2.21 -1.99 -5.80
C ARG A 49 -2.83 -3.29 -6.29
N GLN A 50 -2.13 -4.01 -7.16
CA GLN A 50 -2.61 -5.27 -7.71
C GLN A 50 -2.87 -6.30 -6.61
N TRP A 51 -2.01 -6.36 -5.60
CA TRP A 51 -2.22 -7.22 -4.43
C TRP A 51 -3.50 -6.87 -3.66
N GLY A 52 -3.76 -5.58 -3.39
CA GLY A 52 -4.98 -5.17 -2.68
C GLY A 52 -6.26 -5.41 -3.49
N GLU A 53 -6.22 -5.16 -4.80
CA GLU A 53 -7.32 -5.48 -5.73
C GLU A 53 -7.61 -6.99 -5.72
N ASN A 54 -6.58 -7.84 -5.73
CA ASN A 54 -6.73 -9.31 -5.64
C ASN A 54 -7.31 -9.79 -4.30
N LEU A 55 -7.18 -9.00 -3.23
CA LEU A 55 -7.81 -9.28 -1.93
C LEU A 55 -9.26 -8.79 -1.84
N GLY A 56 -9.79 -8.18 -2.90
CA GLY A 56 -11.13 -7.58 -2.91
C GLY A 56 -11.22 -6.23 -2.20
N LEU A 57 -10.09 -5.58 -1.92
CA LEU A 57 -10.08 -4.22 -1.39
C LEU A 57 -10.39 -3.21 -2.50
N ASN A 58 -11.05 -2.11 -2.16
CA ASN A 58 -11.13 -0.98 -3.07
C ASN A 58 -9.83 -0.18 -2.98
N VAL A 59 -9.06 -0.16 -4.07
CA VAL A 59 -7.74 0.47 -4.09
C VAL A 59 -7.71 1.63 -5.08
N ASN A 60 -7.27 2.81 -4.62
CA ASN A 60 -7.16 4.01 -5.45
C ASN A 60 -5.73 4.54 -5.46
N LEU A 61 -5.19 4.83 -6.63
CA LEU A 61 -3.87 5.46 -6.80
C LEU A 61 -4.06 6.86 -7.38
N LYS A 62 -3.85 7.90 -6.56
CA LYS A 62 -3.96 9.31 -6.98
C LYS A 62 -2.83 10.14 -6.38
N ASN A 63 -2.20 10.99 -7.19
CA ASN A 63 -1.14 11.91 -6.77
C ASN A 63 0.00 11.23 -5.98
N GLY A 64 0.41 10.03 -6.41
CA GLY A 64 1.46 9.26 -5.73
C GLY A 64 1.04 8.70 -4.36
N LYS A 65 -0.25 8.68 -4.03
CA LYS A 65 -0.80 8.04 -2.83
C LYS A 65 -1.65 6.85 -3.24
N LEU A 66 -1.39 5.71 -2.63
CA LEU A 66 -2.15 4.49 -2.78
C LEU A 66 -3.01 4.27 -1.54
N THR A 67 -4.31 4.32 -1.74
CA THR A 67 -5.32 4.21 -0.69
C THR A 67 -6.01 2.84 -0.79
N PHE A 68 -6.06 2.10 0.32
CA PHE A 68 -6.78 0.84 0.47
C PHE A 68 -8.01 1.06 1.34
N ILE A 69 -9.18 0.67 0.85
CA ILE A 69 -10.45 0.82 1.55
C ILE A 69 -11.08 -0.56 1.72
N LYS A 70 -11.43 -0.90 2.97
CA LYS A 70 -12.18 -2.12 3.28
C LYS A 70 -13.64 -1.91 2.88
N GLN A 71 -14.19 -2.78 2.04
CA GLN A 71 -15.63 -2.78 1.79
C GLN A 71 -16.35 -3.27 3.05
N ASP A 72 -17.27 -2.47 3.57
CA ASP A 72 -18.22 -2.92 4.59
C ASP A 72 -19.12 -3.98 3.91
N VAL A 73 -19.02 -5.24 4.36
CA VAL A 73 -19.89 -6.36 3.92
C VAL A 73 -21.14 -6.38 4.79
#